data_AF-A0A1S2FCT2-F1
#
_entry.id   AF-A0A1S2FCT2-F1
#
_cell.length_a   1.000
_cell.length_b   1.000
_cell.length_c   1.000
_cell.angle_alpha   90.00
_cell.angle_beta   90.00
_cell.angle_gamma   90.00
#
_symmetry.space_group_name_H-M   'P 1'
#
loop_
_entity.id
_entity.type
_entity.pdbx_description
1 polymer ?
#
loop_
_entity_poly.entity_id
_entity_poly.type
_entity_poly.pdbx_seq_one_letter_code
_entity_poly.pdbx_strand_id
1 'polypeptide(L)' 'MNEQNYLRKKMVQALQTERSMLAEGRLLEALDARAEYRRYRRELTGVWGDSDIIAKLRGVRSA' A
#
# COMPACT_ATOMS: atom_id res chain seq x y z
N MET A 1 -6.11 11.10 -16.28
CA MET A 1 -5.53 9.96 -15.54
C MET A 1 -6.31 9.81 -14.24
N ASN A 2 -6.92 8.65 -13.98
CA ASN A 2 -7.76 8.45 -12.79
C ASN A 2 -6.90 8.45 -11.51
N GLU A 3 -7.35 9.13 -10.47
CA GLU A 3 -6.74 9.20 -9.14
C GLU A 3 -6.43 7.80 -8.58
N GLN A 4 -7.30 6.82 -8.76
CA GLN A 4 -7.03 5.44 -8.35
C GLN A 4 -5.82 4.82 -9.08
N ASN A 5 -5.65 5.14 -10.38
CA ASN A 5 -4.51 4.64 -11.15
C ASN A 5 -3.20 5.35 -10.76
N TYR A 6 -3.29 6.61 -10.34
CA TYR A 6 -2.15 7.33 -9.75
C TYR A 6 -1.71 6.65 -8.44
N LEU A 7 -2.65 6.39 -7.53
CA LEU A 7 -2.37 5.72 -6.25
C LEU A 7 -1.79 4.32 -6.46
N ARG A 8 -2.34 3.52 -7.38
CA ARG A 8 -1.79 2.20 -7.72
C ARG A 8 -0.35 2.27 -8.23
N LYS A 9 -0.02 3.25 -9.09
CA LYS A 9 1.37 3.47 -9.55
C LYS A 9 2.30 3.81 -8.38
N LYS A 10 1.87 4.69 -7.48
CA LYS A 10 2.64 5.05 -6.28
C LYS A 10 2.86 3.88 -5.33
N MET A 11 1.85 3.02 -5.16
CA MET A 11 1.99 1.77 -4.42
C MET A 11 3.05 0.84 -5.02
N VAL A 12 3.03 0.65 -6.35
CA VAL A 12 4.05 -0.19 -7.04
C VAL A 12 5.45 0.40 -6.87
N GLN A 13 5.59 1.70 -7.02
CA GLN A 13 6.86 2.40 -6.83
C GLN A 13 7.41 2.20 -5.41
N ALA A 14 6.56 2.36 -4.38
CA ALA A 14 6.94 2.15 -2.99
C ALA A 14 7.42 0.70 -2.73
N LEU A 15 6.75 -0.30 -3.30
CA LEU A 15 7.19 -1.71 -3.20
C LEU A 15 8.53 -1.98 -3.90
N GLN A 16 8.75 -1.35 -5.07
CA GLN A 16 10.03 -1.45 -5.76
C GLN A 16 11.15 -0.83 -4.92
N THR A 17 10.91 0.36 -4.33
CA THR A 17 11.85 1.02 -3.43
C THR A 17 12.13 0.16 -2.20
N GLU A 18 11.12 -0.39 -1.52
CA GLU A 18 11.32 -1.28 -0.36
C GLU A 18 12.24 -2.44 -0.74
N ARG A 19 11.99 -3.10 -1.89
CA ARG A 19 12.80 -4.22 -2.35
C ARG A 19 14.25 -3.83 -2.65
N SER A 20 14.47 -2.68 -3.29
CA SER A 20 15.84 -2.19 -3.55
C SER A 20 16.57 -1.84 -2.26
N MET A 21 15.93 -1.14 -1.32
CA MET A 21 16.53 -0.79 -0.03
C MET A 21 16.85 -2.04 0.81
N LEU A 22 15.98 -3.05 0.80
CA LEU A 22 16.25 -4.34 1.45
C LEU A 22 17.47 -5.05 0.83
N ALA A 23 17.58 -5.04 -0.50
CA ALA A 23 18.73 -5.64 -1.20
C ALA A 23 20.06 -4.92 -0.88
N GLU A 24 19.99 -3.61 -0.63
CA GLU A 24 21.14 -2.78 -0.23
C GLU A 24 21.43 -2.84 1.29
N GLY A 25 20.63 -3.57 2.09
CA GLY A 25 20.78 -3.63 3.55
C GLY A 25 20.33 -2.35 4.27
N ARG A 26 19.63 -1.45 3.57
CA ARG A 26 19.14 -0.15 4.06
C ARG A 26 17.78 -0.30 4.72
N LEU A 27 17.78 -0.85 5.94
CA LEU A 27 16.56 -1.30 6.62
C LEU A 27 15.61 -0.15 7.00
N LEU A 28 16.12 1.02 7.37
CA LEU A 28 15.27 2.16 7.74
C LEU A 28 14.51 2.69 6.52
N GLU A 29 15.20 2.86 5.39
CA GLU A 29 14.60 3.34 4.15
C GLU A 29 13.61 2.32 3.56
N ALA A 30 13.87 1.03 3.75
CA ALA A 30 12.90 -0.01 3.43
C ALA A 30 11.61 0.13 4.25
N LEU A 31 11.72 0.42 5.55
CA LEU A 31 10.56 0.65 6.41
C LEU A 31 9.79 1.92 6.02
N ASP A 32 10.50 2.98 5.63
CA ASP A 32 9.88 4.22 5.15
C ASP A 32 9.11 3.99 3.84
N ALA A 33 9.71 3.28 2.88
CA ALA A 33 9.04 2.90 1.64
C ALA A 33 7.78 2.05 1.90
N ARG A 34 7.86 1.12 2.86
CA ARG A 34 6.70 0.32 3.29
C ARG A 34 5.61 1.19 3.93
N ALA A 35 5.99 2.23 4.68
CA ALA A 35 5.04 3.18 5.25
C ALA A 35 4.32 3.98 4.15
N GLU A 36 5.03 4.41 3.11
CA GLU A 36 4.42 5.07 1.94
C GLU A 36 3.41 4.16 1.23
N TYR A 37 3.75 2.88 1.00
CA TYR A 37 2.81 1.91 0.43
C TYR A 37 1.51 1.84 1.23
N ARG A 38 1.61 1.73 2.57
CA ARG A 38 0.44 1.69 3.46
C ARG A 38 -0.39 2.97 3.36
N ARG A 39 0.25 4.14 3.24
CA ARG A 39 -0.43 5.42 3.06
C ARG A 39 -1.25 5.43 1.77
N TYR A 40 -0.63 5.12 0.63
CA TYR A 40 -1.33 5.11 -0.67
C TYR A 40 -2.42 4.04 -0.74
N ARG A 41 -2.20 2.87 -0.14
CA ARG A 41 -3.23 1.83 -0.04
C ARG A 41 -4.43 2.31 0.76
N ARG A 42 -4.20 3.04 1.85
CA ARG A 42 -5.26 3.63 2.66
C ARG A 42 -6.01 4.72 1.91
N GLU A 43 -5.32 5.61 1.21
CA GLU A 43 -5.94 6.61 0.32
C GLU A 43 -6.81 5.94 -0.75
N LEU A 44 -6.34 4.82 -1.33
CA LEU A 44 -7.06 4.10 -2.37
C LEU A 44 -8.31 3.36 -1.84
N THR A 45 -8.23 2.79 -0.64
CA THR A 45 -9.29 1.92 -0.10
C THR A 45 -10.26 2.65 0.83
N GLY A 46 -9.83 3.77 1.41
CA GLY A 46 -10.52 4.51 2.46
C GLY A 46 -10.50 3.82 3.83
N VAL A 47 -9.58 2.87 4.04
CA VAL A 47 -9.63 1.94 5.18
C VAL A 47 -8.38 2.03 6.06
N TRP A 48 -8.55 2.02 7.39
CA TRP A 48 -7.46 1.99 8.35
C TRP A 48 -7.07 0.54 8.71
N GLY A 49 -5.90 0.10 8.26
CA GLY A 49 -5.34 -1.20 8.65
C GLY A 49 -5.92 -2.41 7.89
N ASP A 50 -5.29 -3.57 8.11
CA ASP A 50 -5.61 -4.80 7.38
C ASP A 50 -6.93 -5.45 7.82
N SER A 51 -7.27 -5.36 9.10
CA SER A 51 -8.50 -5.92 9.66
C SER A 51 -9.75 -5.30 9.06
N ASP A 52 -9.76 -3.98 8.89
CA ASP A 52 -10.90 -3.26 8.32
C ASP A 52 -11.04 -3.54 6.80
N ILE A 53 -9.94 -3.83 6.11
CA ILE A 53 -9.97 -4.23 4.68
C ILE A 53 -10.59 -5.63 4.56
N ILE A 54 -10.19 -6.55 5.44
CA ILE A 54 -10.77 -7.90 5.48
C ILE A 54 -12.27 -7.81 5.79
N ALA A 55 -12.68 -6.94 6.73
CA ALA A 55 -14.09 -6.70 7.03
C ALA A 55 -14.86 -6.13 5.82
N LYS A 56 -14.31 -5.11 5.14
CA LYS A 56 -14.91 -4.52 3.93
C LYS A 56 -15.05 -5.54 2.80
N LEU A 57 -14.02 -6.34 2.53
CA LEU A 57 -14.04 -7.37 1.49
C LEU A 57 -15.01 -8.52 1.81
N ARG A 58 -15.20 -8.86 3.09
CA ARG A 58 -16.20 -9.85 3.53
C ARG A 58 -17.64 -9.33 3.39
N GLY A 59 -17.87 -8.04 3.68
CA GLY A 59 -19.19 -7.40 3.52
C GLY A 59 -19.65 -7.28 2.05
N VAL A 60 -18.72 -7.09 1.11
CA VAL A 60 -19.03 -6.99 -0.34
C VAL A 60 -19.39 -8.35 -0.97
N ARG A 61 -19.03 -9.48 -0.33
CA ARG A 61 -19.29 -10.84 -0.85
C ARG A 61 -20.71 -11.37 -0.56
N SER A 62 -21.59 -10.59 0.08
CA SER A 62 -22.93 -11.04 0.52
C SER A 62 -24.08 -10.46 -0.32
N ALA A 63 -23.83 -10.07 -1.58
CA ALA A 63 -24.86 -9.58 -2.50
C ALA A 63 -24.90 -10.45 -3.76
#